data_AF-A0A922SA74-F1
#
_entry.id   AF-A0A922SA74-F1
#
_cell.length_a   1.000
_cell.length_b   1.000
_cell.length_c   1.000
_cell.angle_alpha   90.00
_cell.angle_beta   90.00
_cell.angle_gamma   90.00
#
_symmetry.space_group_name_H-M   'P 1'
#
loop_
_entity.id
_entity.type
_entity.pdbx_description
1 polymer ?
#
loop_
_entity_poly.entity_id
_entity_poly.type
_entity_poly.pdbx_seq_one_letter_code
_entity_poly.pdbx_strand_id
1 'polypeptide(L)'
;MACDGPRFAMHNCRPRSLGVHTMAHGSLLPGKPLAMDVEVITAAAIYLYTVYKYYRSVYRHKVIKKKWRKRRWWMLTIHRNRTRQFMDNLLGDLVAEPSGEFDNFVRMSSSDFEYILQKISPIIAKKDTYWREAIPQK
;
A
#
# COMPACT_ATOMS: atom_id res chain seq x y z
N MET A 1 -14.76 10.69 -24.59
CA MET A 1 -15.04 11.52 -23.40
C MET A 1 -13.86 11.37 -22.47
N ALA A 2 -12.86 12.26 -22.60
CA ALA A 2 -12.53 13.34 -21.65
C ALA A 2 -12.09 12.75 -20.28
N CYS A 3 -10.88 13.01 -19.76
CA CYS A 3 -10.27 14.33 -19.61
C CYS A 3 -8.73 14.29 -19.64
N ASP A 4 -8.17 15.27 -20.36
CA ASP A 4 -6.79 15.77 -20.23
C ASP A 4 -6.60 16.54 -18.90
N GLY A 5 -5.38 16.50 -18.37
CA GLY A 5 -4.83 17.54 -17.48
C GLY A 5 -3.65 17.09 -16.60
N PRO A 6 -2.73 17.99 -16.16
CA PRO A 6 -2.44 19.33 -16.63
C PRO A 6 -1.05 19.44 -17.30
N ARG A 7 -0.99 20.33 -18.30
CA ARG A 7 0.20 20.78 -19.02
C ARG A 7 0.90 21.83 -18.14
N PHE A 8 2.00 21.46 -17.49
CA PHE A 8 2.83 22.43 -16.76
C PHE A 8 3.59 23.32 -17.77
N ALA A 9 3.12 24.56 -17.91
CA ALA A 9 3.81 25.62 -18.60
C ALA A 9 5.02 26.07 -17.75
N MET A 10 6.24 25.74 -18.18
CA MET A 10 7.44 26.38 -17.65
C MET A 10 7.67 27.68 -18.42
N HIS A 11 7.36 28.80 -17.76
CA HIS A 11 7.73 30.12 -18.21
C HIS A 11 9.25 30.32 -18.21
N ASN A 12 9.71 30.95 -19.28
CA ASN A 12 11.05 31.44 -19.57
C ASN A 12 11.80 32.03 -18.37
N CYS A 13 12.96 31.45 -18.06
CA CYS A 13 14.08 32.15 -17.42
C CYS A 13 15.28 32.08 -18.37
N ARG A 14 15.59 33.20 -19.05
CA ARG A 14 16.84 33.37 -19.80
C ARG A 14 18.02 33.33 -18.81
N PRO A 15 19.09 32.57 -19.07
CA PRO A 15 20.33 32.78 -18.34
C PRO A 15 20.92 34.13 -18.73
N ARG A 16 21.19 34.96 -17.72
CA ARG A 16 21.91 36.22 -17.81
C ARG A 16 23.35 35.89 -18.24
N SER A 17 23.82 36.47 -19.35
CA SER A 17 25.19 36.30 -19.83
C SER A 17 26.17 36.82 -18.77
N LEU A 18 26.85 35.92 -18.06
CA LEU A 18 28.03 36.27 -17.28
C LEU A 18 29.18 36.42 -18.25
N GLY A 19 29.71 37.64 -18.32
CA GLY A 19 30.83 38.00 -19.19
C GLY A 19 32.02 37.08 -18.96
N VAL A 20 32.59 36.61 -20.06
CA VAL A 20 33.84 35.86 -20.08
C VAL A 20 34.95 36.89 -19.85
N HIS A 21 35.39 37.06 -18.62
CA HIS A 21 36.65 37.72 -18.34
C HIS A 21 37.78 36.72 -18.59
N THR A 22 38.46 36.89 -19.72
CA THR A 22 39.72 36.25 -20.06
C THR A 22 40.78 36.69 -19.05
N MET A 23 41.06 35.84 -18.06
CA MET A 23 42.24 36.02 -17.20
C MET A 23 43.45 35.52 -17.98
N ALA A 24 44.34 36.45 -18.31
CA ALA A 24 45.62 36.19 -18.94
C ALA A 24 46.40 35.13 -18.16
N HIS A 25 46.86 34.09 -18.86
CA HIS A 25 47.84 33.15 -18.34
C HIS A 25 49.18 33.89 -18.16
N GLY A 26 49.45 34.35 -16.94
CA GLY A 26 50.79 34.70 -16.49
C GLY A 26 51.59 33.43 -16.23
N SER A 27 52.47 33.10 -17.16
CA SER A 27 53.52 32.09 -17.01
C SER A 27 54.67 32.65 -16.17
N LEU A 28 54.99 32.01 -15.04
CA LEU A 28 56.39 31.81 -14.61
C LEU A 28 56.45 30.87 -13.40
N LEU A 29 56.65 29.57 -13.64
CA LEU A 29 57.58 28.70 -12.90
C LEU A 29 57.90 27.49 -13.80
N PRO A 30 59.16 27.26 -14.20
CA PRO A 30 59.55 26.07 -14.96
C PRO A 30 59.80 24.90 -14.00
N GLY A 31 58.71 24.39 -13.41
CA GLY A 31 58.68 23.07 -12.81
C GLY A 31 57.92 22.16 -13.77
N LYS A 32 58.55 21.06 -14.22
CA LYS A 32 57.87 20.01 -14.99
C LYS A 32 56.55 19.66 -14.28
N PRO A 33 55.40 19.56 -14.96
CA PRO A 33 54.17 19.17 -14.28
C PRO A 33 54.44 17.79 -13.68
N LEU A 34 54.42 17.72 -12.35
CA LEU A 34 54.55 16.48 -11.62
C LEU A 34 53.36 15.64 -12.09
N ALA A 35 53.60 14.62 -12.91
CA ALA A 35 52.55 13.70 -13.36
C ALA A 35 51.74 13.14 -12.17
N MET A 36 52.41 13.06 -11.01
CA MET A 36 51.87 12.76 -9.70
C MET A 36 50.71 13.68 -9.28
N ASP A 37 50.70 14.97 -9.64
CA ASP A 37 49.63 15.90 -9.24
C ASP A 37 48.34 15.61 -10.00
N VAL A 38 48.43 15.31 -11.31
CA VAL A 38 47.26 14.95 -12.13
C VAL A 38 46.71 13.60 -11.72
N GLU A 39 47.57 12.62 -11.44
CA GLU A 39 47.18 11.30 -10.93
C GLU A 39 46.56 11.38 -9.54
N VAL A 40 47.09 12.22 -8.64
CA VAL A 40 46.52 12.45 -7.30
C VAL A 40 45.16 13.15 -7.40
N ILE A 41 45.03 14.16 -8.26
CA ILE A 41 43.75 14.86 -8.47
C ILE A 41 42.69 13.92 -9.06
N THR A 42 43.07 13.10 -10.05
CA THR A 42 42.15 12.12 -10.66
C THR A 42 41.74 11.04 -9.67
N ALA A 43 42.67 10.51 -8.87
CA ALA A 43 42.38 9.56 -7.80
C ALA A 43 41.42 10.14 -6.74
N ALA A 44 41.65 11.39 -6.31
CA ALA A 44 40.77 12.09 -5.38
C ALA A 44 39.36 12.30 -5.97
N ALA A 45 39.26 12.67 -7.25
CA ALA A 45 37.98 12.84 -7.93
C ALA A 45 37.19 11.51 -8.03
N ILE A 46 37.87 10.41 -8.35
CA ILE A 46 37.27 9.07 -8.38
C ILE A 46 36.77 8.67 -6.99
N TYR A 47 37.59 8.90 -5.95
CA TYR A 47 37.21 8.63 -4.57
C TYR A 47 35.96 9.42 -4.15
N LEU A 48 35.92 10.73 -4.38
CA LEU A 48 34.76 11.56 -4.06
C LEU A 48 33.50 11.15 -4.85
N TYR A 49 33.65 10.80 -6.13
CA TYR A 49 32.54 10.33 -6.96
C TYR A 49 31.95 9.01 -6.44
N THR A 50 32.80 8.05 -6.08
CA THR A 50 32.35 6.76 -5.52
C THR A 50 31.66 6.93 -4.16
N VAL A 51 32.20 7.78 -3.28
CA VAL A 51 31.57 8.13 -1.99
C VAL A 51 30.20 8.80 -2.20
N TYR A 52 30.10 9.76 -3.12
CA TYR A 52 28.83 10.42 -3.45
C TYR A 52 27.79 9.42 -4.02
N LYS A 53 28.23 8.52 -4.91
CA LYS A 53 27.38 7.46 -5.48
C LYS A 53 26.86 6.50 -4.42
N TYR A 54 27.71 6.10 -3.47
CA TYR A 54 27.34 5.29 -2.32
C TYR A 54 26.33 6.00 -1.40
N TYR A 55 26.61 7.25 -1.03
CA TYR A 55 25.70 8.07 -0.21
C TYR A 55 24.33 8.22 -0.89
N ARG A 56 24.31 8.56 -2.18
CA ARG A 56 23.08 8.74 -2.95
C ARG A 56 22.29 7.45 -3.09
N SER A 57 22.93 6.28 -3.26
CA SER A 57 22.23 5.00 -3.34
C SER A 57 21.57 4.64 -2.01
N VAL A 58 22.29 4.78 -0.90
CA VAL A 58 21.76 4.47 0.44
C VAL A 58 20.62 5.40 0.84
N TYR A 59 20.76 6.72 0.62
CA TYR A 59 19.73 7.69 1.01
C TYR A 59 18.49 7.68 0.09
N ARG A 60 18.63 7.59 -1.24
CA ARG A 60 17.46 7.49 -2.13
C ARG A 60 16.68 6.19 -1.92
N HIS A 61 17.34 5.06 -1.69
CA HIS A 61 16.64 3.78 -1.52
C HIS A 61 15.88 3.67 -0.19
N LYS A 62 16.32 4.37 0.87
CA LYS A 62 15.60 4.44 2.14
C LYS A 62 14.35 5.32 2.07
N VAL A 63 14.39 6.43 1.32
CA VAL A 63 13.24 7.36 1.20
C VAL A 63 12.18 6.88 0.19
N ILE A 64 12.55 6.10 -0.84
CA ILE A 64 11.65 5.76 -1.95
C ILE A 64 10.87 4.43 -1.77
N LYS A 65 11.23 3.55 -0.82
CA LYS A 65 10.55 2.26 -0.66
C LYS A 65 9.44 2.27 0.40
N LYS A 66 8.47 3.18 0.31
CA LYS A 66 7.15 2.88 0.91
C LYS A 66 6.55 1.74 0.09
N LYS A 67 6.56 0.53 0.65
CA LYS A 67 5.88 -0.63 0.05
C LYS A 67 4.42 -0.26 -0.23
N TRP A 68 4.01 -0.37 -1.50
CA TRP A 68 2.62 -0.16 -1.89
C TRP A 68 1.75 -1.11 -1.06
N ARG A 69 0.92 -0.56 -0.17
CA ARG A 69 -0.09 -1.37 0.51
C ARG A 69 -1.09 -1.81 -0.55
N LYS A 70 -1.30 -3.12 -0.67
CA LYS A 70 -2.42 -3.64 -1.45
C LYS A 70 -3.70 -3.02 -0.91
N ARG A 71 -4.56 -2.53 -1.81
CA ARG A 71 -5.86 -1.98 -1.44
C ARG A 71 -6.63 -3.08 -0.70
N ARG A 72 -7.10 -2.77 0.52
CA ARG A 72 -8.02 -3.64 1.25
C ARG A 72 -9.37 -3.56 0.55
N TRP A 73 -9.86 -4.69 0.06
CA TRP A 73 -11.23 -4.78 -0.43
C TRP A 73 -12.16 -4.76 0.78
N TRP A 74 -13.15 -3.88 0.76
CA TRP A 74 -14.11 -3.73 1.86
C TRP A 74 -15.09 -4.91 1.93
N MET A 75 -15.28 -5.62 0.82
CA MET A 75 -16.15 -6.78 0.71
C MET A 75 -15.32 -8.06 0.52
N LEU A 76 -15.47 -8.99 1.45
CA LEU A 76 -14.89 -10.33 1.36
C LEU A 76 -15.58 -11.14 0.27
N THR A 77 -14.88 -12.13 -0.28
CA THR A 77 -15.41 -13.03 -1.31
C THR A 77 -16.67 -13.75 -0.86
N ILE A 78 -16.71 -14.19 0.39
CA ILE A 78 -17.86 -14.83 1.04
C ILE A 78 -19.10 -13.93 1.05
N HIS A 79 -18.96 -12.61 1.08
CA HIS A 79 -20.08 -11.67 1.14
C HIS A 79 -20.50 -11.13 -0.23
N ARG A 80 -19.91 -11.62 -1.32
CA ARG A 80 -20.20 -11.17 -2.69
C ARG A 80 -21.55 -11.65 -3.18
N ASN A 81 -21.92 -12.90 -2.87
CA ASN A 81 -23.21 -13.45 -3.22
C ASN A 81 -24.19 -13.13 -2.09
N ARG A 82 -25.26 -12.39 -2.36
CA ARG A 82 -26.30 -12.04 -1.37
C ARG A 82 -27.68 -12.52 -1.82
N THR A 83 -27.71 -13.66 -2.50
CA THR A 83 -28.95 -14.31 -2.91
C THR A 83 -29.62 -15.00 -1.73
N ARG A 84 -30.94 -15.16 -1.78
CA ARG A 84 -31.71 -15.83 -0.70
C ARG A 84 -31.18 -17.23 -0.39
N GLN A 85 -30.91 -18.02 -1.42
CA GLN A 85 -30.38 -19.38 -1.28
C GLN A 85 -29.02 -19.42 -0.58
N PHE A 86 -28.17 -18.40 -0.80
CA PHE A 86 -26.89 -18.30 -0.12
C PHE A 86 -27.06 -17.91 1.35
N MET A 87 -28.03 -17.04 1.68
CA MET A 87 -28.31 -16.67 3.07
C MET A 87 -28.79 -17.86 3.92
N ASP A 88 -29.52 -18.81 3.32
CA ASP A 88 -30.00 -20.00 4.04
C ASP A 88 -28.85 -20.89 4.54
N ASN A 89 -27.72 -20.92 3.81
CA ASN A 89 -26.54 -21.72 4.16
C ASN A 89 -25.38 -20.88 4.74
N LEU A 90 -25.51 -19.56 4.79
CA LEU A 90 -24.43 -18.63 5.13
C LEU A 90 -23.74 -18.97 6.46
N LEU A 91 -24.51 -19.27 7.50
CA LEU A 91 -23.93 -19.58 8.82
C LEU A 91 -23.12 -20.88 8.77
N GLY A 92 -23.57 -21.89 8.01
CA GLY A 92 -22.81 -23.12 7.79
C GLY A 92 -21.52 -22.87 7.03
N ASP A 93 -21.57 -22.07 5.97
CA ASP A 93 -20.40 -21.70 5.17
C ASP A 93 -19.37 -20.91 6.00
N LEU A 94 -19.83 -20.02 6.89
CA LEU A 94 -18.98 -19.24 7.79
C LEU A 94 -18.28 -20.11 8.84
N VAL A 95 -18.94 -21.15 9.34
CA VAL A 95 -18.36 -22.10 10.31
C VAL A 95 -17.35 -23.03 9.62
N ALA A 96 -17.61 -23.42 8.37
CA ALA A 96 -16.71 -24.27 7.59
C ALA A 96 -15.39 -23.56 7.24
N GLU A 97 -15.39 -22.22 7.16
CA GLU A 97 -14.19 -21.45 6.88
C GLU A 97 -13.33 -21.24 8.15
N PRO A 98 -12.05 -21.63 8.17
CA PRO A 98 -11.17 -21.48 9.35
C PRO A 98 -10.70 -20.03 9.59
N SER A 99 -11.37 -19.05 9.00
CA SER A 99 -10.99 -17.63 8.95
C SER A 99 -11.43 -16.83 10.19
N GLY A 100 -12.29 -17.40 11.04
CA GLY A 100 -12.92 -16.68 12.16
C GLY A 100 -13.99 -15.69 11.71
N GLU A 101 -14.46 -15.78 10.46
CA GLU A 101 -15.48 -14.87 9.93
C GLU A 101 -16.85 -15.11 10.57
N PHE A 102 -17.11 -16.30 11.12
CA PHE A 102 -18.31 -16.56 11.93
C PHE A 102 -18.39 -15.59 13.12
N ASP A 103 -17.32 -15.48 13.90
CA ASP A 103 -17.28 -14.60 15.08
C ASP A 103 -17.40 -13.12 14.66
N ASN A 104 -16.83 -12.73 13.53
CA ASN A 104 -16.98 -11.37 12.99
C ASN A 104 -18.42 -11.07 12.55
N PHE A 105 -19.09 -12.06 11.95
CA PHE A 105 -20.45 -11.93 11.44
C PHE A 105 -21.47 -11.86 12.58
N VAL A 106 -21.42 -12.83 13.50
CA VAL A 106 -22.36 -12.92 14.64
C VAL A 106 -21.96 -11.95 15.77
N ARG A 107 -20.70 -11.50 15.81
CA ARG A 107 -20.10 -10.65 16.86
C ARG A 107 -20.08 -11.32 18.24
N MET A 108 -20.02 -12.65 18.26
CA MET A 108 -19.94 -13.46 19.48
C MET A 108 -19.32 -14.82 19.16
N SER A 109 -18.90 -15.55 20.19
CA SER A 109 -18.40 -16.92 20.04
C SER A 109 -19.51 -17.88 19.60
N SER A 110 -19.14 -18.97 18.93
CA SER A 110 -20.09 -20.05 18.59
C SER A 110 -20.81 -20.62 19.81
N SER A 111 -20.13 -20.78 20.95
CA SER A 111 -20.72 -21.26 22.19
C SER A 111 -21.78 -20.31 22.75
N ASP A 112 -21.53 -19.01 22.73
CA ASP A 112 -22.49 -18.02 23.22
C ASP A 112 -23.70 -17.95 22.30
N PHE A 113 -23.49 -18.04 20.98
CA PHE A 113 -24.57 -18.09 20.00
C PHE A 113 -25.48 -19.29 20.24
N GLU A 114 -24.91 -20.49 20.42
CA GLU A 114 -25.66 -21.70 20.73
C GLU A 114 -26.42 -21.60 22.05
N TYR A 115 -25.80 -21.03 23.08
CA TYR A 115 -26.45 -20.80 24.37
C TYR A 115 -27.69 -19.90 24.23
N ILE A 116 -27.57 -18.77 23.52
CA ILE A 116 -28.70 -17.88 23.26
C ILE A 116 -29.78 -18.60 22.44
N LEU A 117 -29.37 -19.34 21.40
CA LEU A 117 -30.29 -20.09 20.55
C LEU A 117 -31.08 -21.10 21.37
N GLN A 118 -30.46 -21.82 22.31
CA GLN A 118 -31.15 -22.75 23.20
C GLN A 118 -32.20 -22.06 24.09
N LYS A 119 -31.94 -20.83 24.54
CA LYS A 119 -32.89 -20.06 25.36
C LYS A 119 -34.04 -19.49 24.54
N ILE A 120 -33.77 -19.03 23.32
CA ILE A 120 -34.76 -18.38 22.46
C ILE A 120 -35.60 -19.40 21.69
N SER A 121 -35.01 -20.54 21.30
CA SER A 121 -35.67 -21.60 20.52
C SER A 121 -37.07 -21.97 21.04
N PRO A 122 -37.28 -22.29 22.34
CA PRO A 122 -38.62 -22.63 22.84
C PRO A 122 -39.61 -21.45 22.80
N ILE A 123 -39.13 -20.21 22.77
CA ILE A 123 -39.97 -18.99 22.74
C ILE A 123 -40.45 -18.72 21.31
N ILE A 124 -39.59 -18.93 20.31
CA ILE A 124 -39.88 -18.69 18.89
C ILE A 124 -40.40 -19.92 18.16
N ALA A 125 -40.34 -21.10 18.79
CA ALA A 125 -40.85 -22.33 18.23
C ALA A 125 -42.33 -22.17 17.87
N LYS A 126 -42.68 -22.67 16.68
CA LYS A 126 -44.08 -22.71 16.25
C LYS A 126 -44.84 -23.62 17.20
N LYS A 127 -45.91 -23.09 17.79
CA LYS A 127 -46.83 -23.83 18.64
C LYS A 127 -48.24 -23.71 18.09
N ASP A 128 -49.03 -24.74 18.33
CA ASP A 128 -50.46 -24.69 18.04
C ASP A 128 -51.10 -23.60 18.89
N THR A 129 -51.99 -22.85 18.27
CA THR A 129 -52.78 -21.82 18.94
C THR A 129 -54.25 -22.15 18.79
N TYR A 130 -55.10 -21.53 19.60
CA TYR A 130 -56.55 -21.74 19.51
C TYR A 130 -57.11 -21.50 18.10
N TRP A 131 -56.50 -20.59 17.33
CA TRP A 131 -57.00 -20.18 16.01
C TRP A 131 -56.39 -20.95 14.84
N ARG A 132 -55.25 -21.62 15.03
CA ARG A 132 -54.53 -22.32 13.96
C ARG A 132 -53.51 -23.31 14.49
N GLU A 133 -53.36 -24.40 13.75
CA GLU A 133 -52.27 -25.36 13.90
C GLU A 133 -50.94 -24.77 13.40
N ALA A 134 -49.85 -25.24 13.98
CA ALA A 134 -48.49 -24.91 13.64
C ALA A 134 -48.12 -25.52 12.29
N ILE A 135 -47.59 -24.69 11.39
CA ILE A 135 -47.11 -25.17 10.10
C ILE A 135 -45.88 -26.07 10.34
N PRO A 136 -45.91 -27.35 9.90
CA PRO A 136 -44.80 -28.27 10.08
C PRO A 136 -43.52 -27.72 9.44
N GLN A 137 -42.36 -28.09 9.98
CA GLN A 137 -41.10 -27.80 9.32
C GLN A 137 -41.05 -28.55 7.99
N LYS A 138 -40.59 -27.85 6.96
CA LYS A 138 -40.42 -28.37 5.60
C LYS A 138 -39.13 -29.17 5.49
#